data_AF-A0A6J0VEE0-F1
#
_entry.id   AF-A0A6J0VEE0-F1
#
_cell.length_a   1.000
_cell.length_b   1.000
_cell.length_c   1.000
_cell.angle_alpha   90.00
_cell.angle_beta   90.00
_cell.angle_gamma   90.00
#
_symmetry.space_group_name_H-M   'P 1'
#
loop_
_entity.id
_entity.type
_entity.pdbx_description
1 polymer ?
#
loop_
_entity_poly.entity_id
_entity_poly.type
_entity_poly.pdbx_seq_one_letter_code
_entity_poly.pdbx_strand_id
1 'polypeptide(L)'
;MNGNLGEVYVSDREGCDTAGDGTPEKPYKTALQALVAAGKEPFPTIYVDSQKEGQRWETISKTQFKNVRKLWQREKQKSEAREKKDAEDQLRREKNLEEAKKIIIKKDPSIPEPKC
;
A
#
# COMPACT_ATOMS: atom_id res chain seq x y z
N MET A 1 -8.86 -5.76 12.98
CA MET A 1 -8.56 -4.35 13.29
C MET A 1 -9.88 -3.60 13.31
N ASN A 2 -10.32 -3.22 14.51
CA ASN A 2 -11.63 -2.61 14.75
C ASN A 2 -11.66 -1.23 14.08
N GLY A 3 -12.65 -1.03 13.21
CA GLY A 3 -12.94 0.27 12.61
C GLY A 3 -13.46 1.18 13.70
N ASN A 4 -12.60 2.01 14.25
CA ASN A 4 -13.05 3.17 14.97
C ASN A 4 -13.36 4.25 13.92
N LEU A 5 -14.59 4.75 13.89
CA LEU A 5 -15.00 5.93 13.12
C LEU A 5 -14.38 7.20 13.75
N GLY A 6 -13.07 7.16 14.00
CA GLY A 6 -12.34 8.17 14.74
C GLY A 6 -12.14 9.44 13.92
N GLU A 7 -11.58 10.44 14.59
CA GLU A 7 -11.07 11.65 13.95
C GLU A 7 -9.61 11.40 13.55
N VAL A 8 -9.23 11.85 12.36
CA VAL A 8 -7.86 11.75 11.87
C VAL A 8 -7.35 13.13 11.50
N TYR A 9 -6.12 13.43 11.91
CA TYR A 9 -5.49 14.71 11.70
C TYR A 9 -4.44 14.61 10.60
N VAL A 10 -4.48 15.59 9.71
CA VAL A 10 -3.61 15.71 8.55
C VAL A 10 -3.02 17.11 8.57
N SER A 11 -1.70 17.22 8.60
CA SER A 11 -0.99 18.50 8.51
C SER A 11 -0.01 18.43 7.36
N ASP A 12 -0.20 19.26 6.34
CA ASP A 12 0.76 19.34 5.23
C ASP A 12 2.10 19.93 5.70
N ARG A 13 2.04 20.75 6.75
CA ARG A 13 3.18 21.48 7.32
C ARG A 13 4.01 20.65 8.28
N GLU A 14 3.35 19.93 9.19
CA GLU A 14 4.01 19.25 10.32
C GLU A 14 3.78 17.73 10.33
N GLY A 15 2.96 17.22 9.42
CA GLY A 15 2.63 15.81 9.35
C GLY A 15 3.67 14.96 8.62
N CYS A 16 3.57 13.66 8.86
CA CYS A 16 4.45 12.66 8.26
C CYS A 16 3.65 11.43 7.79
N ASP A 17 3.74 11.07 6.51
CA ASP A 17 3.02 9.91 5.98
C ASP A 17 3.65 8.55 6.33
N THR A 18 4.92 8.56 6.76
CA THR A 18 5.65 7.33 7.12
C THR A 18 5.60 7.04 8.62
N ALA A 19 5.68 8.08 9.45
CA ALA A 19 5.76 7.97 10.91
C ALA A 19 4.55 8.55 11.65
N GLY A 20 3.67 9.28 10.96
CA GLY A 20 2.42 9.79 11.53
C GLY A 20 1.44 8.64 11.79
N ASP A 21 0.67 8.76 12.87
CA ASP A 21 -0.39 7.83 13.24
C ASP A 21 -1.79 8.44 13.04
N GLY A 22 -1.87 9.72 12.68
CA GLY A 22 -3.11 10.44 12.45
C GLY A 22 -3.70 11.07 13.69
N THR A 23 -2.97 11.10 14.80
CA THR A 23 -3.32 11.88 16.00
C THR A 23 -2.97 13.36 15.80
N PRO A 24 -3.50 14.29 16.63
CA PRO A 24 -3.11 15.70 16.58
C PRO A 24 -1.61 15.92 16.82
N GLU A 25 -0.97 15.04 17.60
CA GLU A 25 0.46 15.10 17.95
C GLU A 25 1.35 14.56 16.82
N LYS A 26 0.88 13.54 16.11
CA LYS A 26 1.57 12.91 14.98
C LYS A 26 0.65 12.80 13.77
N PRO A 27 0.25 13.94 13.18
CA PRO A 27 -0.67 13.94 12.07
C PRO A 27 -0.05 13.29 10.82
N TYR A 28 -0.89 12.75 9.95
CA TYR A 28 -0.43 12.38 8.61
C TYR A 28 -0.05 13.63 7.83
N LYS A 29 0.80 13.49 6.82
CA LYS A 29 1.12 14.60 5.92
C LYS A 29 0.01 14.80 4.89
N THR A 30 -0.53 13.70 4.37
CA THR A 30 -1.52 13.71 3.30
C THR A 30 -2.82 13.04 3.72
N ALA A 31 -3.94 13.61 3.25
CA ALA A 31 -5.25 13.00 3.45
C ALA A 31 -5.40 11.66 2.71
N LEU A 32 -4.58 11.43 1.67
CA LEU A 32 -4.54 10.14 1.00
C LEU A 32 -4.05 9.05 1.96
N GLN A 33 -2.94 9.30 2.67
CA GLN A 33 -2.39 8.35 3.63
C GLN A 33 -3.39 8.07 4.76
N ALA A 34 -4.13 9.10 5.22
CA ALA A 34 -5.22 8.91 6.18
C ALA A 34 -6.30 7.93 5.67
N LEU A 35 -6.71 8.01 4.39
CA LEU A 35 -7.66 7.06 3.81
C LEU A 35 -7.04 5.66 3.59
N VAL A 36 -5.77 5.58 3.23
CA VAL A 36 -5.04 4.31 3.10
C VAL A 36 -4.98 3.59 4.45
N ALA A 37 -4.61 4.31 5.52
CA ALA A 37 -4.58 3.79 6.88
C ALA A 37 -5.96 3.36 7.39
N ALA A 38 -7.03 4.07 7.01
CA ALA A 38 -8.40 3.67 7.34
C ALA A 38 -8.84 2.37 6.61
N GLY A 39 -8.37 2.16 5.38
CA GLY A 39 -8.49 0.91 4.63
C GLY A 39 -9.88 0.53 4.11
N LYS A 40 -10.97 0.97 4.76
CA LYS A 40 -12.35 0.71 4.32
C LYS A 40 -13.33 1.79 4.79
N GLU A 41 -14.46 1.86 4.10
CA GLU A 41 -15.59 2.68 4.54
C GLU A 41 -16.30 2.02 5.74
N PRO A 42 -16.86 2.80 6.68
CA PRO A 42 -16.95 4.26 6.67
C PRO A 42 -15.63 4.96 7.00
N PHE A 43 -15.32 6.05 6.27
CA PHE A 43 -14.11 6.82 6.48
C PHE A 43 -14.20 7.70 7.74
N PRO A 44 -13.06 7.95 8.42
CA PRO A 44 -13.00 8.86 9.56
C PRO A 44 -13.26 10.32 9.16
N THR A 45 -13.61 11.15 10.15
CA THR A 45 -13.62 12.61 9.96
C THR A 45 -12.18 13.09 9.88
N ILE A 46 -11.81 13.72 8.76
CA ILE A 46 -10.46 14.23 8.55
C ILE A 46 -10.41 15.71 8.92
N TYR A 47 -9.50 16.05 9.82
CA TYR A 47 -9.11 17.41 10.14
C TYR A 47 -7.82 17.77 9.41
N VAL A 48 -7.79 18.95 8.82
CA VAL A 48 -6.66 19.53 8.09
C VAL A 48 -6.20 20.82 8.77
N ASP A 49 -5.00 21.29 8.42
CA ASP A 49 -4.52 22.61 8.86
C ASP A 49 -5.54 23.69 8.49
N SER A 50 -6.04 24.42 9.48
CA SER A 50 -6.95 25.54 9.23
C SER A 50 -6.20 26.70 8.59
N GLN A 51 -6.90 27.45 7.73
CA GLN A 51 -6.40 28.69 7.13
C GLN A 51 -6.74 29.92 7.97
N LYS A 52 -7.55 29.78 9.02
CA LYS A 52 -8.00 30.89 9.87
C LYS A 52 -7.01 31.14 10.99
N GLU A 53 -6.71 32.41 11.26
CA GLU A 53 -5.90 32.80 12.41
C GLU A 53 -6.58 32.39 13.72
N GLY A 54 -5.85 31.71 14.59
CA GLY A 54 -6.34 31.23 15.89
C GLY A 54 -7.02 29.85 15.87
N GLN A 55 -7.23 29.26 14.69
CA GLN A 55 -7.74 27.88 14.57
C GLN A 55 -6.61 26.98 14.05
N ARG A 56 -6.31 25.88 14.75
CA ARG A 56 -5.28 24.93 14.27
C ARG A 56 -5.86 23.94 13.28
N TRP A 57 -7.01 23.37 13.58
CA TRP A 57 -7.63 22.29 12.84
C TRP A 57 -8.98 22.71 12.25
N GLU A 58 -9.21 22.41 10.99
CA GLU A 58 -10.49 22.57 10.31
C GLU A 58 -10.89 21.25 9.64
N THR A 59 -12.18 20.96 9.55
CA THR A 59 -12.65 19.78 8.81
C THR A 59 -12.30 19.91 7.33
N ILE A 60 -11.79 18.82 6.73
CA ILE A 60 -11.51 18.80 5.29
C ILE A 60 -12.74 19.23 4.48
N SER A 61 -12.53 20.05 3.45
CA SER A 61 -13.65 20.46 2.59
C SER A 61 -14.23 19.24 1.85
N LYS A 62 -15.55 19.27 1.59
CA LYS A 62 -16.24 18.18 0.86
C LYS A 62 -15.62 17.90 -0.51
N THR A 63 -15.16 18.95 -1.20
CA THR A 63 -14.50 18.84 -2.51
C THR A 63 -13.14 18.15 -2.40
N GLN A 64 -12.30 18.56 -1.43
CA GLN A 64 -11.02 17.91 -1.19
C GLN A 64 -11.21 16.45 -0.81
N PHE A 65 -12.14 16.16 0.12
CA PHE A 65 -12.45 14.79 0.53
C PHE A 65 -12.88 13.91 -0.64
N LYS A 66 -13.76 14.41 -1.52
CA LYS A 66 -14.19 13.69 -2.73
C LYS A 66 -13.02 13.39 -3.68
N ASN A 67 -12.11 14.36 -3.86
CA ASN A 67 -10.93 14.19 -4.71
C ASN A 67 -9.96 13.15 -4.15
N VAL A 68 -9.68 13.21 -2.85
CA VAL A 68 -8.81 12.26 -2.15
C VAL A 68 -9.42 10.86 -2.14
N ARG A 69 -10.74 10.74 -1.91
CA ARG A 69 -11.46 9.46 -2.02
C ARG A 69 -11.34 8.85 -3.41
N LYS A 70 -11.50 9.65 -4.46
CA LYS A 70 -11.33 9.20 -5.85
C LYS A 70 -9.89 8.73 -6.12
N LEU A 71 -8.89 9.42 -5.56
CA LEU A 71 -7.49 9.01 -5.67
C LEU A 71 -7.23 7.69 -4.94
N TRP A 72 -7.74 7.55 -3.71
CA TRP A 72 -7.65 6.32 -2.93
C TRP A 72 -8.27 5.12 -3.66
N GLN A 73 -9.45 5.29 -4.26
CA GLN A 73 -10.08 4.22 -5.04
C GLN A 73 -9.19 3.75 -6.21
N ARG A 74 -8.50 4.69 -6.88
CA ARG A 74 -7.58 4.35 -7.98
C ARG A 74 -6.33 3.63 -7.48
N GLU A 75 -5.74 4.10 -6.37
CA GLU A 75 -4.56 3.46 -5.79
C GLU A 75 -4.87 2.07 -5.26
N LYS A 76 -6.04 1.88 -4.64
CA LYS A 76 -6.52 0.56 -4.22
C LYS A 76 -6.59 -0.42 -5.39
N GLN A 77 -7.23 -0.03 -6.49
CA GLN A 77 -7.32 -0.88 -7.70
C GLN A 77 -5.95 -1.24 -8.28
N LYS A 78 -5.00 -0.29 -8.29
CA LYS A 78 -3.63 -0.55 -8.76
C LYS A 78 -2.87 -1.48 -7.82
N SER A 79 -3.00 -1.30 -6.51
CA SER A 79 -2.37 -2.18 -5.50
C SER A 79 -2.89 -3.60 -5.66
N GLU A 80 -4.22 -3.76 -5.71
CA GLU A 80 -4.87 -5.06 -5.89
C GLU A 80 -4.41 -5.74 -7.21
N ALA A 81 -4.26 -4.98 -8.29
CA ALA A 81 -3.75 -5.50 -9.56
C ALA A 81 -2.27 -5.92 -9.49
N ARG A 82 -1.43 -5.18 -8.75
CA ARG A 82 -0.02 -5.52 -8.54
C ARG A 82 0.13 -6.76 -7.66
N GLU A 83 -0.56 -6.79 -6.52
CA GLU A 83 -0.54 -7.93 -5.59
C GLU A 83 -1.00 -9.22 -6.27
N LYS A 84 -2.05 -9.14 -7.11
CA LYS A 84 -2.50 -10.30 -7.88
C LYS A 84 -1.43 -10.79 -8.87
N LYS A 85 -0.80 -9.87 -9.61
CA LYS A 85 0.25 -10.21 -10.58
C LYS A 85 1.48 -10.82 -9.92
N ASP A 86 1.90 -10.27 -8.78
CA ASP A 86 3.08 -10.76 -8.04
C ASP A 86 2.80 -12.14 -7.43
N ALA A 87 1.59 -12.37 -6.90
CA ALA A 87 1.17 -13.68 -6.43
C ALA A 87 1.14 -14.73 -7.56
N GLU A 88 0.63 -14.35 -8.75
CA GLU A 88 0.64 -15.24 -9.92
C GLU A 88 2.07 -15.55 -10.42
N ASP A 89 2.98 -14.57 -10.41
CA ASP A 89 4.38 -14.79 -10.81
C ASP A 89 5.14 -15.65 -9.79
N GLN A 90 4.89 -15.47 -8.50
CA GLN A 90 5.49 -16.30 -7.45
C GLN A 90 5.09 -17.77 -7.60
N LEU A 91 3.79 -18.05 -7.79
CA LEU A 91 3.29 -19.40 -8.05
C LEU A 91 3.89 -20.02 -9.31
N ARG A 92 4.08 -19.22 -10.37
CA ARG A 92 4.72 -19.69 -11.61
C ARG A 92 6.18 -20.06 -11.39
N ARG A 93 6.94 -19.25 -10.63
CA ARG A 93 8.34 -19.53 -10.30
C ARG A 93 8.47 -20.79 -9.45
N GLU A 94 7.62 -20.97 -8.45
CA GLU A 94 7.62 -22.17 -7.61
C GLU A 94 7.36 -23.45 -8.42
N LYS A 95 6.36 -23.42 -9.31
CA LYS A 95 6.07 -24.55 -10.22
C LYS A 95 7.25 -24.87 -11.14
N ASN A 96 7.89 -23.86 -11.73
CA ASN A 96 9.04 -24.06 -12.62
C ASN A 96 10.25 -24.63 -11.88
N LEU A 97 10.52 -24.19 -10.65
CA LEU A 97 11.60 -24.71 -9.82
C LEU A 97 11.38 -26.18 -9.45
N GLU A 98 10.14 -26.54 -9.06
CA GLU A 98 9.79 -27.93 -8.75
C GLU A 98 9.91 -28.85 -9.98
N GLU A 99 9.49 -28.38 -11.16
CA GLU A 99 9.67 -29.13 -12.41
C GLU A 99 11.15 -29.27 -12.79
N ALA A 100 11.96 -28.23 -12.63
CA ALA A 100 13.40 -28.28 -12.91
C ALA A 100 14.14 -29.28 -11.99
N LYS A 101 13.77 -29.36 -10.70
CA LYS A 101 14.35 -30.34 -9.76
C LYS A 101 14.09 -31.79 -10.16
N LYS A 102 13.01 -32.07 -10.90
CA LYS A 102 12.68 -33.42 -11.38
C LYS A 102 13.53 -33.86 -12.59
N ILE A 103 14.22 -32.94 -13.25
CA ILE A 103 15.05 -33.26 -14.42
C ILE A 103 16.33 -33.94 -13.94
N ILE A 104 16.38 -35.26 -14.07
CA ILE A 104 17.56 -36.07 -13.77
C ILE A 104 18.35 -36.24 -15.08
N ILE A 105 19.42 -35.47 -15.25
CA ILE A 105 20.36 -35.63 -16.36
C ILE A 105 21.31 -36.78 -16.02
N LYS A 106 21.21 -37.89 -16.76
CA LYS A 106 22.13 -39.02 -16.64
C LYS A 106 23.19 -38.92 -17.73
N LYS A 107 24.47 -39.12 -17.36
CA LYS A 107 25.59 -39.24 -18.30
C LYS A 107 25.44 -40.55 -19.07
N ASP A 108 25.51 -40.46 -20.39
CA ASP A 108 25.49 -41.63 -21.26
C ASP A 108 26.82 -42.40 -21.12
N PRO A 109 26.80 -43.66 -20.66
CA PRO A 109 28.00 -44.47 -20.47
C PRO A 109 28.63 -44.95 -21.78
N SER A 110 27.99 -44.74 -22.94
CA SER A 110 28.52 -45.18 -24.25
C SER A 110 29.51 -44.18 -24.88
N ILE A 111 29.74 -43.02 -24.26
CA ILE A 111 30.56 -41.95 -24.82
C ILE A 111 31.93 -41.94 -24.11
N PRO A 112 33.05 -42.14 -24.82
CA PRO A 112 34.38 -42.12 -24.22
C PRO A 112 34.69 -40.73 -23.65
N GLU A 113 35.36 -40.68 -22.49
CA GLU A 113 35.71 -39.43 -21.84
C GLU A 113 36.67 -38.61 -22.72
N PRO A 114 36.48 -37.28 -22.81
CA PRO A 114 37.34 -36.43 -23.63
C PRO A 114 38.80 -36.53 -23.16
N LYS A 115 39.71 -36.79 -24.09
CA LYS A 115 41.15 -36.79 -23.83
C LYS A 115 41.63 -35.33 -23.69
N CYS A 116 42.25 -35.03 -22.55
CA CYS A 116 42.95 -33.76 -22.29
C CYS A 116 44.12 -33.54 -23.26
#